data_AF-A0A1V3WXP7-F1
#
_entry.id   AF-A0A1V3WXP7-F1
#
_cell.length_a   1.000
_cell.length_b   1.000
_cell.length_c   1.000
_cell.angle_alpha   90.00
_cell.angle_beta   90.00
_cell.angle_gamma   90.00
#
_symmetry.space_group_name_H-M   'P 1'
#
loop_
_entity.id
_entity.type
_entity.pdbx_description
1 polymer ?
#
loop_
_entity_poly.entity_id
_entity_poly.type
_entity_poly.pdbx_seq_one_letter_code
_entity_poly.pdbx_strand_id
1 'polypeptide(L)'
;MGRDDGALSVRLEAAGEPKPVTSAPEGLRPDDAMIMFTGGTTGLPKMVPWTHGNIASSIRAIVAGYRLGPQDATVAVMPLYHGHGLMAALLSTLASGGAVLLPAGEVLGAHLLGRHRRGARHLVHGGADHSPDPVGARED
;
A
#
# COMPACT_ATOMS: atom_id res chain seq x y z
N MET A 1 -29.47 3.47 11.31
CA MET A 1 -29.34 2.60 10.11
C MET A 1 -27.86 2.36 9.92
N GLY A 2 -27.40 1.16 10.27
CA GLY A 2 -25.98 0.86 10.55
C GLY A 2 -25.10 0.88 9.31
N ARG A 3 -23.85 1.32 9.49
CA ARG A 3 -22.77 1.12 8.52
C ARG A 3 -22.43 -0.36 8.53
N ASP A 4 -22.53 -0.99 7.36
CA ASP A 4 -21.97 -2.32 7.14
C ASP A 4 -20.45 -2.19 7.13
N ASP A 5 -19.84 -2.39 8.29
CA ASP A 5 -18.38 -2.44 8.48
C ASP A 5 -17.85 -3.76 7.91
N GLY A 6 -17.93 -3.90 6.58
CA GLY A 6 -17.50 -5.06 5.82
C GLY A 6 -16.02 -5.37 6.04
N ALA A 7 -15.72 -6.10 7.10
CA ALA A 7 -14.39 -6.55 7.44
C ALA A 7 -13.91 -7.51 6.34
N LEU A 8 -13.07 -7.00 5.44
CA LEU A 8 -12.31 -7.79 4.50
C LEU A 8 -11.34 -8.67 5.29
N SER A 9 -11.68 -9.95 5.41
CA SER A 9 -10.78 -10.95 5.98
C SER A 9 -9.89 -11.51 4.87
N VAL A 10 -8.57 -11.41 5.04
CA VAL A 10 -7.60 -12.06 4.17
C VAL A 10 -7.16 -13.35 4.85
N ARG A 11 -7.53 -14.48 4.25
CA ARG A 11 -7.11 -15.80 4.71
C ARG A 11 -5.86 -16.19 3.94
N LEU A 12 -4.72 -16.21 4.64
CA LEU A 12 -3.46 -16.70 4.09
C LEU A 12 -3.44 -18.23 4.20
N GLU A 13 -3.83 -18.90 3.13
CA GLU A 13 -3.62 -20.34 3.00
C GLU A 13 -2.14 -20.57 2.66
N ALA A 14 -1.37 -21.13 3.59
CA ALA A 14 0.00 -21.53 3.32
C ALA A 14 -0.01 -22.65 2.26
N ALA A 15 0.57 -22.39 1.08
CA ALA A 15 0.61 -23.35 0.00
C ALA A 15 1.60 -24.48 0.30
N GLY A 16 1.12 -25.52 0.98
CA GLY A 16 1.83 -26.78 1.22
C GLY A 16 3.03 -26.69 2.18
N GLU A 17 3.56 -27.86 2.57
CA GLU A 17 4.86 -27.88 3.25
C GLU A 17 5.94 -27.32 2.32
N PRO A 18 6.83 -26.44 2.82
CA PRO A 18 7.91 -25.90 2.01
C PRO A 18 8.76 -27.05 1.49
N LYS A 19 8.75 -27.25 0.16
CA LYS A 19 9.59 -28.25 -0.48
C LYS A 19 11.05 -27.89 -0.19
N PRO A 20 11.87 -28.82 0.33
CA PRO A 20 13.28 -28.53 0.62
C PRO A 20 13.95 -27.97 -0.63
N VAL A 21 14.55 -26.79 -0.50
CA VAL A 21 15.31 -26.17 -1.59
C VAL A 21 16.53 -27.05 -1.81
N THR A 22 16.55 -27.82 -2.91
CA THR A 22 17.58 -28.83 -3.18
C THR A 22 18.94 -28.25 -3.58
N SER A 23 19.01 -26.94 -3.82
CA SER A 23 20.26 -26.21 -4.06
C SER A 23 20.03 -24.72 -3.82
N ALA A 24 20.65 -24.15 -2.79
CA ALA A 24 20.71 -22.71 -2.62
C ALA A 24 21.76 -22.11 -3.58
N PRO A 25 21.50 -20.95 -4.21
CA PRO A 25 22.53 -20.15 -4.85
C PRO A 25 23.77 -20.02 -3.95
N GLU A 26 24.95 -20.07 -4.55
CA GLU A 26 26.21 -19.96 -3.83
C GLU A 26 26.25 -18.63 -3.04
N GLY A 27 26.60 -18.70 -1.76
CA GLY A 27 26.68 -17.54 -0.86
C GLY A 27 25.45 -17.26 0.00
N LEU A 28 24.36 -18.04 -0.12
CA LEU A 28 23.23 -17.96 0.80
C LEU A 28 23.45 -18.79 2.06
N ARG A 29 22.88 -18.30 3.16
CA ARG A 29 22.91 -18.94 4.47
C ARG A 29 21.54 -19.55 4.80
N PRO A 30 21.47 -20.59 5.64
CA PRO A 30 20.20 -21.22 6.01
C PRO A 30 19.17 -20.28 6.67
N ASP A 31 19.63 -19.16 7.26
CA ASP A 31 18.80 -18.16 7.94
C ASP A 31 18.37 -16.99 7.05
N ASP A 32 18.77 -16.98 5.77
CA ASP A 32 18.30 -16.02 4.78
C ASP A 32 16.84 -16.29 4.43
N ALA A 33 15.99 -15.27 4.63
CA ALA A 33 14.54 -15.34 4.42
C ALA A 33 14.11 -14.80 3.05
N MET A 34 14.90 -13.91 2.46
CA MET A 34 14.61 -13.24 1.19
C MET A 34 15.90 -12.75 0.53
N ILE A 35 15.89 -12.63 -0.80
CA ILE A 35 16.94 -11.97 -1.57
C ILE A 35 16.33 -10.77 -2.28
N MET A 36 16.94 -9.60 -2.08
CA MET A 36 16.67 -8.41 -2.90
C MET A 36 17.77 -8.21 -3.92
N PHE A 37 17.39 -7.79 -5.12
CA PHE A 37 18.35 -7.37 -6.13
C PHE A 37 18.48 -5.86 -6.12
N THR A 38 19.71 -5.38 -6.20
CA THR A 38 20.01 -3.96 -6.35
C THR A 38 20.61 -3.69 -7.71
N GLY A 39 20.15 -2.61 -8.37
CA GLY A 39 20.68 -2.18 -9.65
C GLY A 39 22.12 -1.70 -9.50
N GLY A 40 23.04 -2.32 -10.25
CA GLY A 40 24.40 -1.82 -10.42
C GLY A 40 24.50 -1.06 -11.74
N THR A 41 25.10 0.13 -11.74
CA THR A 41 25.41 0.88 -12.97
C THR A 41 26.49 0.23 -13.83
N THR A 42 27.07 -0.88 -13.35
CA THR A 42 28.25 -1.55 -13.93
C THR A 42 27.98 -2.95 -14.47
N GLY A 43 26.73 -3.42 -14.52
CA GLY A 43 26.40 -4.76 -15.05
C GLY A 43 25.37 -5.53 -14.21
N LEU A 44 25.65 -6.82 -13.93
CA LEU A 44 24.69 -7.74 -13.29
C LEU A 44 24.19 -7.22 -11.92
N PRO A 45 22.88 -7.34 -11.63
CA PRO A 45 22.32 -6.99 -10.33
C PRO A 45 23.00 -7.75 -9.19
N LYS A 46 23.30 -7.03 -8.10
CA LYS A 46 23.89 -7.65 -6.89
C LYS A 46 22.78 -8.27 -6.05
N MET A 47 22.97 -9.54 -5.66
CA MET A 47 22.14 -10.20 -4.66
C MET A 47 22.41 -9.62 -3.28
N VAL A 48 21.34 -9.31 -2.55
CA VAL A 48 21.38 -8.85 -1.17
C VAL A 48 20.49 -9.78 -0.36
N PRO A 49 21.05 -10.80 0.30
CA PRO A 49 20.31 -11.67 1.21
C PRO A 49 19.85 -10.92 2.46
N TRP A 50 18.65 -11.22 2.94
CA TRP A 50 18.04 -10.66 4.14
C TRP A 50 17.61 -11.79 5.05
N THR A 51 18.13 -11.82 6.27
CA THR A 51 17.69 -12.76 7.30
C THR A 51 16.36 -12.33 7.90
N HIS A 52 15.65 -13.25 8.56
CA HIS A 52 14.48 -12.91 9.39
C HIS A 52 14.80 -11.81 10.42
N GLY A 53 16.01 -11.84 11.00
CA GLY A 53 16.47 -10.84 11.96
C GLY A 53 16.59 -9.45 11.34
N ASN A 54 17.14 -9.34 10.12
CA ASN A 54 17.23 -8.07 9.40
C ASN A 54 15.83 -7.49 9.13
N ILE A 55 14.93 -8.32 8.61
CA ILE A 55 13.54 -7.93 8.31
C ILE A 55 12.84 -7.43 9.57
N ALA A 56 12.88 -8.22 10.65
CA ALA A 56 12.21 -7.87 11.90
C ALA A 56 12.79 -6.59 12.54
N SER A 57 14.11 -6.40 12.46
CA SER A 57 14.75 -5.18 12.97
C SER A 57 14.34 -3.94 12.18
N SER A 58 14.33 -4.03 10.85
CA SER A 58 13.89 -2.93 9.99
C SER A 58 12.42 -2.58 10.20
N ILE A 59 11.54 -3.57 10.33
CA ILE A 59 10.12 -3.35 10.65
C ILE A 59 9.99 -2.59 11.97
N ARG A 60 10.65 -3.05 13.05
CA ARG A 60 10.59 -2.37 14.36
C ARG A 60 11.07 -0.93 14.28
N ALA A 61 12.15 -0.66 13.54
CA ALA A 61 12.68 0.68 13.36
C ALA A 61 11.70 1.61 12.62
N ILE A 62 11.05 1.10 11.57
CA ILE A 62 10.06 1.86 10.78
C ILE A 62 8.81 2.14 11.62
N VAL A 63 8.27 1.12 12.31
CA VAL A 63 7.10 1.27 13.20
C VAL A 63 7.39 2.29 14.29
N ALA A 64 8.56 2.23 14.93
CA ALA A 64 8.95 3.20 15.96
C ALA A 64 9.15 4.61 15.39
N GLY A 65 9.82 4.73 14.23
CA GLY A 65 10.14 6.00 13.60
C GLY A 65 8.90 6.77 13.13
N TYR A 66 7.93 6.09 12.55
CA TYR A 66 6.66 6.68 12.10
C TYR A 66 5.54 6.59 13.14
N ARG A 67 5.78 5.91 14.27
CA ARG A 67 4.79 5.62 15.32
C ARG A 67 3.53 4.93 14.78
N LEU A 68 3.74 3.99 13.87
CA LEU A 68 2.64 3.26 13.23
C LEU A 68 1.84 2.47 14.26
N GLY A 69 0.53 2.43 14.07
CA GLY A 69 -0.41 1.67 14.88
C GLY A 69 -1.65 1.25 14.10
N PRO A 70 -2.66 0.69 14.78
CA PRO A 70 -3.83 0.09 14.14
C PRO A 70 -4.76 1.07 13.43
N GLN A 71 -4.60 2.38 13.68
CA GLN A 71 -5.40 3.43 13.03
C GLN A 71 -4.75 3.96 11.76
N ASP A 72 -3.52 3.52 11.45
CA ASP A 72 -2.79 3.98 10.28
C ASP A 72 -3.13 3.14 9.05
N ALA A 73 -3.10 3.80 7.90
CA ALA A 73 -3.21 3.15 6.62
C ALA A 73 -2.15 3.68 5.65
N THR A 74 -1.54 2.78 4.89
CA THR A 74 -0.61 3.12 3.81
C THR A 74 -1.19 2.75 2.46
N VAL A 75 -0.84 3.51 1.43
CA VAL A 75 -1.12 3.14 0.03
C VAL A 75 0.15 2.56 -0.56
N ALA A 76 0.09 1.36 -1.14
CA ALA A 76 1.23 0.70 -1.76
C ALA A 76 1.54 1.34 -3.12
N VAL A 77 2.09 2.57 -3.10
CA VAL A 77 2.45 3.37 -4.28
C VAL A 77 3.85 3.07 -4.82
N MET A 78 4.58 2.17 -4.18
CA MET A 78 5.88 1.69 -4.64
C MET A 78 5.80 0.21 -4.98
N PRO A 79 6.57 -0.26 -5.98
CA PRO A 79 6.63 -1.67 -6.27
C PRO A 79 7.09 -2.47 -5.05
N LEU A 80 6.35 -3.55 -4.74
CA LEU A 80 6.62 -4.41 -3.58
C LEU A 80 7.86 -5.31 -3.75
N TYR A 81 8.47 -5.30 -4.94
CA TYR A 81 9.77 -5.92 -5.18
C TYR A 81 10.94 -4.95 -4.90
N HIS A 82 10.67 -3.72 -4.45
CA HIS A 82 11.68 -2.79 -3.94
C HIS A 82 11.66 -2.74 -2.42
N GLY A 83 12.84 -2.65 -1.80
CA GLY A 83 12.97 -2.70 -0.34
C GLY A 83 12.11 -1.69 0.40
N HIS A 84 12.00 -0.45 -0.08
CA HIS A 84 11.14 0.54 0.56
C HIS A 84 9.65 0.20 0.43
N GLY A 85 9.19 -0.20 -0.76
CA GLY A 85 7.78 -0.59 -0.98
C GLY A 85 7.39 -1.79 -0.13
N LEU A 86 8.26 -2.80 -0.04
CA LEU A 86 8.03 -3.97 0.79
C LEU A 86 8.09 -3.66 2.28
N MET A 87 9.19 -3.06 2.74
CA MET A 87 9.46 -2.91 4.17
C MET A 87 8.61 -1.81 4.80
N ALA A 88 8.59 -0.63 4.20
CA ALA A 88 7.92 0.53 4.79
C ALA A 88 6.42 0.53 4.52
N ALA A 89 6.00 0.33 3.26
CA ALA A 89 4.60 0.48 2.90
C ALA A 89 3.75 -0.76 3.22
N LEU A 90 4.30 -1.97 3.13
CA LEU A 90 3.55 -3.21 3.37
C LEU A 90 3.83 -3.81 4.75
N LEU A 91 5.04 -4.32 4.97
CA LEU A 91 5.32 -5.17 6.13
C LEU A 91 5.23 -4.41 7.46
N SER A 92 5.71 -3.17 7.51
CA SER A 92 5.66 -2.37 8.75
C SER A 92 4.25 -1.96 9.13
N THR A 93 3.42 -1.55 8.16
CA THR A 93 2.01 -1.22 8.39
C THR A 93 1.21 -2.43 8.87
N LEU A 94 1.41 -3.59 8.24
CA LEU A 94 0.73 -4.81 8.68
C LEU A 94 1.20 -5.25 10.07
N ALA A 95 2.51 -5.17 10.35
CA ALA A 95 3.06 -5.52 11.65
C ALA A 95 2.60 -4.59 12.79
N SER A 96 2.23 -3.34 12.49
CA SER A 96 1.65 -2.41 13.47
C SER A 96 0.13 -2.58 13.65
N GLY A 97 -0.50 -3.50 12.92
CA GLY A 97 -1.96 -3.70 12.91
C GLY A 97 -2.73 -2.70 12.04
N GLY A 98 -2.03 -1.90 11.23
CA GLY A 98 -2.64 -0.96 10.29
C GLY A 98 -3.13 -1.64 9.00
N ALA A 99 -3.66 -0.83 8.09
CA ALA A 99 -4.22 -1.30 6.82
C ALA A 99 -3.35 -0.89 5.62
N VAL A 100 -3.27 -1.73 4.59
CA VAL A 100 -2.55 -1.40 3.35
C VAL A 100 -3.53 -1.40 2.18
N LEU A 101 -3.62 -0.26 1.50
CA LEU A 101 -4.45 -0.07 0.31
C LEU A 101 -3.62 -0.39 -0.93
N LEU A 102 -4.08 -1.38 -1.68
CA LEU A 102 -3.52 -1.75 -2.97
C LEU A 102 -4.30 -1.02 -4.08
N PRO A 103 -3.63 -0.20 -4.93
CA PRO A 103 -4.29 0.40 -6.08
C PRO A 103 -4.85 -0.68 -7.02
N ALA A 104 -6.11 -0.54 -7.43
CA ALA A 104 -6.70 -1.41 -8.44
C ALA A 104 -6.21 -0.97 -9.84
N GLY A 105 -5.27 -1.72 -10.43
CA GLY A 105 -4.76 -1.46 -11.79
C GLY A 105 -3.29 -1.82 -11.99
N GLU A 106 -2.91 -2.02 -13.25
CA GLU A 106 -1.66 -2.63 -13.70
C GLU A 106 -0.37 -1.96 -13.17
N VAL A 107 0.53 -2.80 -12.69
CA VAL A 107 1.99 -2.64 -12.50
C VAL A 107 2.45 -1.22 -12.13
N LEU A 108 2.65 -0.99 -10.82
CA LEU A 108 3.40 0.16 -10.29
C LEU A 108 4.92 0.04 -10.55
N GLY A 109 5.27 -0.15 -11.81
CA GLY A 109 6.63 -0.12 -12.33
C GLY A 109 6.71 0.96 -13.41
N ALA A 110 7.34 2.09 -13.07
CA ALA A 110 7.83 3.12 -13.99
C ALA A 110 6.84 4.01 -14.78
N HIS A 111 5.51 3.78 -14.83
CA HIS A 111 4.65 4.51 -15.78
C HIS A 111 3.74 5.65 -15.25
N LEU A 112 3.81 6.04 -13.97
CA LEU A 112 2.87 7.03 -13.38
C LEU A 112 3.44 8.42 -13.07
N LEU A 113 4.64 8.79 -13.51
CA LEU A 113 5.06 10.21 -13.52
C LEU A 113 4.24 11.06 -14.52
N GLY A 114 3.45 10.43 -15.38
CA GLY A 114 2.81 11.06 -16.52
C GLY A 114 1.29 11.05 -16.52
N ARG A 115 0.57 11.23 -15.39
CA ARG A 115 -0.88 11.49 -15.49
C ARG A 115 -1.52 12.25 -14.32
N HIS A 116 -0.93 13.38 -13.94
CA HIS A 116 -1.68 14.41 -13.22
C HIS A 116 -2.44 15.28 -14.22
N ARG A 117 -3.72 14.98 -14.44
CA ARG A 117 -4.83 15.93 -14.74
C ARG A 117 -6.04 15.20 -15.33
N ARG A 118 -7.06 14.99 -14.49
CA ARG A 118 -8.42 15.47 -14.70
C ARG A 118 -9.35 15.02 -13.56
N GLY A 119 -9.96 15.99 -12.88
CA GLY A 119 -11.38 15.86 -12.53
C GLY A 119 -11.78 15.58 -11.09
N ALA A 120 -11.15 16.17 -10.06
CA ALA A 120 -11.83 16.34 -8.78
C ALA A 120 -12.69 17.63 -8.85
N ARG A 121 -13.95 17.50 -9.30
CA ARG A 121 -14.97 18.53 -9.05
C ARG A 121 -15.82 18.09 -7.87
N HIS A 122 -15.52 18.73 -6.75
CA HIS A 122 -16.30 18.73 -5.52
C HIS A 122 -17.71 19.28 -5.82
N LEU A 123 -18.74 18.47 -5.62
CA LEU A 123 -20.13 18.89 -5.67
C LEU A 123 -20.64 18.89 -4.23
N VAL A 124 -20.60 20.08 -3.62
CA VAL A 124 -21.36 20.42 -2.42
C VAL A 124 -22.03 21.76 -2.71
N HIS A 125 -23.33 21.76 -2.92
CA HIS A 125 -24.15 22.86 -2.45
C HIS A 125 -25.54 22.34 -2.07
N GLY A 126 -25.89 22.60 -0.82
CA GLY A 126 -27.15 22.20 -0.22
C GLY A 126 -28.34 22.94 -0.80
N GLY A 127 -29.51 22.35 -0.60
CA GLY A 127 -30.79 22.97 -0.89
C GLY A 127 -31.04 24.17 0.03
N ALA A 128 -31.58 25.22 -0.56
CA ALA A 128 -32.57 26.07 0.07
C ALA A 128 -33.68 26.28 -0.97
N ASP A 129 -34.83 25.77 -0.59
CA ASP A 129 -36.14 25.96 -1.19
C ASP A 129 -36.57 27.42 -1.06
N HIS A 130 -36.85 28.07 -2.19
CA HIS A 130 -37.70 29.25 -2.17
C HIS A 130 -38.61 29.23 -3.39
N SER A 131 -39.86 28.86 -3.13
CA SER A 131 -41.00 28.92 -4.04
C SER A 131 -41.46 30.38 -4.16
N PRO A 132 -41.59 30.97 -5.36
CA PRO A 132 -42.30 32.23 -5.51
C PRO A 132 -43.81 31.97 -5.72
N ASP A 133 -44.63 32.53 -4.83
CA ASP A 133 -46.08 32.68 -5.01
C ASP A 133 -46.38 33.67 -6.17
N PRO A 134 -47.42 33.44 -6.99
CA PRO A 134 -47.85 34.39 -8.01
C PRO A 134 -49.13 35.13 -7.59
N VAL A 135 -49.09 36.45 -7.41
CA VAL A 135 -50.30 37.30 -7.44
C VAL A 135 -49.94 38.69 -7.98
N GLY A 136 -50.64 39.11 -9.04
CA GLY A 136 -50.56 40.45 -9.62
C GLY A 136 -51.51 41.46 -8.96
N ALA A 137 -51.25 42.75 -9.22
CA ALA A 137 -52.19 43.88 -9.18
C ALA A 137 -51.52 45.05 -9.92
N ARG A 138 -52.07 45.52 -11.06
CA ARG A 138 -52.92 46.73 -11.23
C ARG A 138 -52.10 48.05 -11.15
N GLU A 139 -51.95 48.74 -12.28
CA GLU A 139 -52.69 49.96 -12.69
C GLU A 139 -52.22 51.22 -11.96
N ASP A 140 -51.42 52.04 -12.63
CA ASP A 140 -51.68 53.45 -13.00
C ASP A 140 -50.69 53.94 -14.08
#